data_AF-A0AAD5K4M4-F1
#
_entry.id   AF-A0AAD5K4M4-F1
#
_cell.length_a   1.000
_cell.length_b   1.000
_cell.length_c   1.000
_cell.angle_alpha   90.00
_cell.angle_beta   90.00
_cell.angle_gamma   90.00
#
_symmetry.space_group_name_H-M   'P 1'
#
loop_
_entity.id
_entity.type
_entity.pdbx_description
1 polymer ?
#
loop_
_entity_poly.entity_id
_entity_poly.type
_entity_poly.pdbx_seq_one_letter_code
_entity_poly.pdbx_strand_id
1 'polypeptide(L)'
;MNDETTAMTSLSAVQFGSDRLLPFDIVKAIFSFIEQSDCLECMLVSHSWYQAVPQYASLIWETVNFTKSKVDTERFWMCLGPHVRHVVLKDDIYFILYKLIQHHCCNIESISKFFLYLI
;
A
#
# COMPACT_ATOMS: atom_id res chain seq x y z
N MET A 1 -29.10 -1.37 27.51
CA MET A 1 -27.94 -0.45 27.43
C MET A 1 -26.77 -1.25 27.99
N ASN A 2 -26.01 -1.87 27.09
CA ASN A 2 -24.69 -2.50 27.26
C ASN A 2 -24.36 -3.17 25.91
N ASP A 3 -23.08 -3.15 25.55
CA ASP A 3 -22.42 -3.83 24.42
C ASP A 3 -22.31 -3.06 23.08
N GLU A 4 -21.63 -1.91 23.12
CA GLU A 4 -20.97 -1.30 21.93
C GLU A 4 -19.44 -1.42 21.96
N THR A 5 -18.86 -2.30 22.79
CA THR A 5 -17.39 -2.35 23.00
C THR A 5 -16.75 -3.68 22.56
N THR A 6 -17.30 -4.35 21.55
CA THR A 6 -16.76 -5.63 21.03
C THR A 6 -16.51 -5.62 19.52
N ALA A 7 -16.46 -4.45 18.87
CA ALA A 7 -16.25 -4.33 17.42
C ALA A 7 -14.86 -3.77 17.01
N MET A 8 -13.88 -3.72 17.92
CA MET A 8 -12.62 -2.99 17.68
C MET A 8 -11.35 -3.83 17.92
N THR A 9 -11.37 -5.14 17.64
CA THR A 9 -10.17 -5.99 17.83
C THR A 9 -9.88 -6.99 16.69
N SER A 10 -10.54 -6.90 15.53
CA SER A 10 -10.41 -7.95 14.49
C SER A 10 -9.71 -7.54 13.20
N LEU A 11 -8.78 -6.57 13.20
CA LEU A 11 -8.03 -6.24 11.97
C LEU A 11 -6.50 -6.09 12.09
N SER A 12 -5.87 -6.25 13.26
CA SER A 12 -4.48 -5.77 13.45
C SER A 12 -3.42 -6.82 13.82
N ALA A 13 -3.61 -8.10 13.49
CA ALA A 13 -2.52 -9.06 13.67
C ALA A 13 -2.36 -10.00 12.47
N VAL A 14 -1.26 -9.83 11.74
CA VAL A 14 -0.73 -10.90 10.89
C VAL A 14 -0.21 -11.98 11.83
N GLN A 15 -0.75 -13.18 11.71
CA GLN A 15 -0.33 -14.31 12.52
C GLN A 15 1.03 -14.83 12.00
N PHE A 16 2.11 -14.31 12.55
CA PHE A 16 3.47 -14.76 12.30
C PHE A 16 3.80 -15.98 13.17
N GLY A 17 3.33 -17.17 12.77
CA GLY A 17 3.59 -18.42 13.49
C GLY A 17 2.76 -18.60 14.78
N SER A 18 2.81 -19.81 15.33
CA SER A 18 1.68 -20.41 16.07
C SER A 18 1.27 -19.78 17.40
N ASP A 19 2.01 -18.86 18.05
CA ASP A 19 1.62 -18.40 19.40
C ASP A 19 1.99 -16.95 19.76
N ARG A 20 2.41 -16.09 18.82
CA ARG A 20 2.80 -14.70 19.14
C ARG A 20 2.27 -13.70 18.11
N LEU A 21 1.28 -12.90 18.52
CA LEU A 21 0.83 -11.74 17.76
C LEU A 21 1.84 -10.59 17.97
N LEU A 22 2.46 -10.12 16.90
CA LEU A 22 3.29 -8.92 16.95
C LEU A 22 2.38 -7.67 16.97
N PRO A 23 2.68 -6.65 17.80
CA PRO A 23 1.95 -5.39 17.76
C PRO A 23 2.04 -4.73 16.37
N PHE A 24 0.98 -4.01 15.99
CA PHE A 24 0.87 -3.38 14.68
C PHE A 24 2.09 -2.50 14.35
N ASP A 25 2.54 -1.69 15.30
CA ASP A 25 3.66 -0.76 15.10
C ASP A 25 4.99 -1.49 14.85
N ILE A 26 5.17 -2.68 15.43
CA ILE A 26 6.36 -3.50 15.21
C ILE A 26 6.34 -4.08 13.80
N VAL A 27 5.21 -4.60 13.35
CA VAL A 27 5.07 -5.11 11.98
C VAL A 27 5.24 -3.97 10.97
N LYS A 28 4.62 -2.81 11.21
CA LYS A 28 4.81 -1.60 10.40
C LYS A 28 6.27 -1.17 10.34
N ALA A 29 7.00 -1.22 11.45
CA ALA A 29 8.43 -0.94 11.49
C ALA A 29 9.23 -1.93 10.64
N ILE A 30 8.92 -3.23 10.69
CA ILE A 30 9.56 -4.24 9.84
C ILE A 30 9.31 -3.91 8.35
N PHE A 31 8.06 -3.65 7.98
CA PHE A 31 7.70 -3.33 6.59
C PHE A 31 8.34 -2.03 6.09
N SER A 32 8.74 -1.10 6.97
CA SER A 32 9.47 0.11 6.57
C SER A 32 10.87 -0.17 6.00
N PHE A 33 11.41 -1.37 6.21
CA PHE A 33 12.69 -1.83 5.66
C PHE A 33 12.53 -2.70 4.40
N ILE A 34 11.30 -2.93 3.94
CA ILE A 34 11.01 -3.81 2.80
C ILE A 34 10.71 -2.95 1.57
N GLU A 35 11.21 -3.37 0.41
CA GLU A 35 10.91 -2.69 -0.86
C GLU A 35 9.46 -2.90 -1.30
N GLN A 36 8.92 -1.99 -2.12
CA GLN A 36 7.55 -2.12 -2.66
C GLN A 36 7.32 -3.42 -3.42
N SER A 37 8.31 -3.89 -4.20
CA SER A 37 8.21 -5.17 -4.92
C SER A 37 8.07 -6.35 -3.95
N ASP A 38 8.90 -6.39 -2.92
CA ASP A 38 8.88 -7.47 -1.94
C ASP A 38 7.58 -7.45 -1.12
N CYS A 39 7.04 -6.26 -0.84
CA CYS A 39 5.73 -6.14 -0.22
C CYS A 39 4.61 -6.76 -1.07
N LEU A 40 4.65 -6.55 -2.40
CA LEU A 40 3.69 -7.19 -3.29
C LEU A 40 3.84 -8.71 -3.28
N GLU A 41 5.07 -9.22 -3.21
CA GLU A 41 5.33 -10.67 -3.11
C GLU A 41 4.87 -11.24 -1.77
N CYS A 42 5.01 -10.49 -0.68
CA CYS A 42 4.43 -10.86 0.62
C CYS A 42 2.91 -11.09 0.55
N MET A 43 2.19 -10.34 -0.30
CA MET A 43 0.74 -10.53 -0.51
C MET A 43 0.39 -11.88 -1.18
N LEU A 44 1.36 -12.57 -1.79
CA LEU A 44 1.14 -13.90 -2.39
C LEU A 44 1.25 -15.04 -1.37
N VAL A 45 1.78 -14.78 -0.18
CA VAL A 45 2.04 -15.82 0.82
C VAL A 45 0.74 -16.45 1.33
N SER A 46 -0.28 -15.63 1.59
CA SER A 46 -1.60 -16.10 2.01
C SER A 46 -2.66 -15.02 1.86
N HIS A 47 -3.93 -15.40 1.93
CA HIS A 47 -5.05 -14.45 1.94
C HIS A 47 -4.98 -13.45 3.10
N SER A 48 -4.50 -13.88 4.27
CA SER A 48 -4.31 -13.00 5.43
C SER A 48 -3.28 -11.90 5.12
N TRP A 49 -2.16 -12.27 4.50
CA TRP A 49 -1.13 -11.33 4.09
C TRP A 49 -1.61 -10.39 2.98
N TYR A 50 -2.38 -10.90 2.03
CA TYR A 50 -2.99 -10.11 0.96
C TYR A 50 -3.82 -8.94 1.51
N GLN A 51 -4.57 -9.15 2.59
CA GLN A 51 -5.38 -8.10 3.22
C GLN A 51 -4.58 -7.20 4.16
N ALA A 52 -3.58 -7.76 4.83
CA ALA A 52 -2.79 -7.10 5.86
C ALA A 52 -1.74 -6.14 5.31
N VAL A 53 -0.95 -6.57 4.32
CA VAL A 53 0.23 -5.85 3.82
C VAL A 53 -0.08 -4.39 3.46
N PRO A 54 -1.18 -4.04 2.75
CA PRO A 54 -1.51 -2.64 2.46
C PRO A 54 -1.53 -1.71 3.68
N GLN A 55 -1.92 -2.23 4.85
CA GLN A 55 -2.01 -1.44 6.07
C GLN A 55 -0.62 -1.22 6.69
N TYR A 56 0.17 -2.29 6.80
CA TYR A 56 1.51 -2.26 7.41
C TYR A 56 2.53 -1.55 6.53
N ALA A 57 2.41 -1.67 5.22
CA ALA A 57 3.35 -1.10 4.26
C ALA A 57 3.03 0.36 3.89
N SER A 58 1.96 0.97 4.43
CA SER A 58 1.50 2.32 4.01
C SER A 58 2.60 3.39 3.93
N LEU A 59 3.61 3.35 4.80
CA LEU A 59 4.74 4.30 4.77
C LEU A 59 5.58 4.19 3.48
N ILE A 60 5.84 2.97 3.00
CA ILE A 60 6.65 2.77 1.79
C ILE A 60 5.90 3.18 0.52
N TRP A 61 4.57 3.33 0.61
CA TRP A 61 3.68 3.75 -0.47
C TRP A 61 3.38 5.26 -0.44
N GLU A 62 3.99 6.03 0.46
CA GLU A 62 3.87 7.50 0.47
C GLU A 62 4.39 8.12 -0.84
N THR A 63 5.42 7.50 -1.44
CA THR A 63 5.94 7.84 -2.77
C THR A 63 5.74 6.69 -3.75
N VAL A 64 5.01 6.94 -4.83
CA VAL A 64 4.64 5.91 -5.82
C VAL A 64 5.16 6.26 -7.20
N ASN A 65 5.88 5.31 -7.81
CA ASN A 65 6.33 5.40 -9.19
C ASN A 65 5.48 4.50 -10.07
N PHE A 66 4.70 5.11 -10.96
CA PHE A 66 3.86 4.40 -11.91
C PHE A 66 4.65 4.06 -13.17
N THR A 67 4.97 2.78 -13.30
CA THR A 67 5.47 2.14 -14.53
C THR A 67 4.38 1.25 -15.10
N LYS A 68 4.31 1.09 -16.44
CA LYS A 68 3.35 0.16 -17.09
C LYS A 68 3.24 -1.20 -16.39
N SER A 69 4.38 -1.81 -16.03
CA SER A 69 4.42 -3.12 -15.36
C SER A 69 3.72 -3.18 -13.99
N LYS A 70 3.69 -2.08 -13.24
CA LYS A 70 3.09 -2.02 -11.89
C LYS A 70 1.58 -1.77 -11.96
N VAL A 71 1.18 -0.92 -12.91
CA VAL A 71 -0.20 -0.49 -13.14
C VAL A 71 -1.16 -1.66 -13.45
N ASP A 72 -0.64 -2.75 -14.00
CA ASP A 72 -1.46 -3.90 -14.41
C ASP A 72 -1.80 -4.88 -13.27
N THR A 73 -1.34 -4.63 -12.04
CA THR A 73 -1.55 -5.56 -10.92
C THR A 73 -2.53 -5.02 -9.88
N GLU A 74 -3.58 -5.79 -9.56
CA GLU A 74 -4.57 -5.44 -8.53
C GLU A 74 -3.93 -5.22 -7.15
N ARG A 75 -2.95 -6.06 -6.78
CA ARG A 75 -2.17 -5.96 -5.55
C ARG A 75 -1.53 -4.58 -5.35
N PHE A 76 -0.99 -4.01 -6.42
CA PHE A 76 -0.37 -2.68 -6.38
C PHE A 76 -1.40 -1.62 -6.02
N TRP A 77 -2.56 -1.64 -6.66
CA TRP A 77 -3.63 -0.70 -6.39
C TRP A 77 -4.22 -0.82 -4.99
N MET A 78 -4.26 -2.04 -4.43
CA MET A 78 -4.68 -2.25 -3.04
C MET A 78 -3.76 -1.59 -2.01
N CYS A 79 -2.49 -1.38 -2.34
CA CYS A 79 -1.55 -0.71 -1.46
C CYS A 79 -1.67 0.81 -1.47
N LEU A 80 -2.50 1.39 -2.35
CA LEU A 80 -2.66 2.83 -2.47
C LEU A 80 -3.84 3.34 -1.64
N GLY A 81 -3.76 4.61 -1.23
CA GLY A 81 -4.80 5.23 -0.42
C GLY A 81 -4.46 6.66 0.00
N PRO A 82 -5.13 7.20 1.03
CA PRO A 82 -4.91 8.56 1.52
C PRO A 82 -3.50 8.86 2.03
N HIS A 83 -2.65 7.85 2.22
CA HIS A 83 -1.26 8.02 2.64
C HIS A 83 -0.32 8.36 1.49
N VAL A 84 -0.75 8.22 0.23
CA VAL A 84 0.05 8.58 -0.95
C VAL A 84 0.17 10.09 -1.04
N ARG A 85 1.40 10.60 -1.09
CA ARG A 85 1.71 12.05 -1.16
C ARG A 85 2.49 12.44 -2.40
N HIS A 86 3.35 11.56 -2.90
CA HIS A 86 4.22 11.86 -4.03
C HIS A 86 4.00 10.85 -5.14
N VAL A 87 3.63 11.34 -6.32
CA VAL A 87 3.32 10.51 -7.49
C VAL A 87 4.29 10.84 -8.62
N VAL A 88 4.96 9.83 -9.13
CA VAL A 88 5.82 9.91 -10.32
C VAL A 88 5.14 9.18 -11.46
N LEU A 89 4.75 9.91 -12.49
CA LEU A 89 4.08 9.39 -13.68
C LEU A 89 5.10 9.23 -14.81
N LYS A 90 5.22 8.01 -15.35
CA LYS A 90 6.02 7.76 -16.56
C LYS A 90 5.15 7.57 -17.80
N ASP A 91 3.98 7.01 -17.61
CA ASP A 91 3.07 6.58 -18.67
C ASP A 91 1.64 7.13 -18.45
N ASP A 92 0.67 6.56 -19.18
CA ASP A 92 -0.74 6.94 -19.33
C ASP A 92 -1.38 7.72 -18.15
N ILE A 93 -1.22 9.05 -18.20
CA ILE A 93 -1.53 9.97 -17.11
C ILE A 93 -3.00 9.93 -16.75
N TYR A 94 -3.89 9.94 -17.75
CA TYR A 94 -5.34 10.02 -17.50
C TYR A 94 -5.87 8.78 -16.81
N PHE A 95 -5.42 7.60 -17.24
CA PHE A 95 -5.78 6.35 -16.59
C PHE A 95 -5.31 6.31 -15.13
N ILE A 96 -4.06 6.69 -14.88
CA ILE A 96 -3.48 6.69 -13.53
C ILE A 96 -4.20 7.68 -12.62
N LEU A 97 -4.47 8.91 -13.10
CA LEU A 97 -5.20 9.92 -12.33
C LEU A 97 -6.61 9.45 -11.97
N TYR A 98 -7.33 8.85 -12.93
CA TYR A 98 -8.65 8.27 -12.66
C TYR A 98 -8.60 7.20 -11.57
N LYS A 99 -7.62 6.29 -11.65
CA LYS A 99 -7.43 5.25 -10.64
C LYS A 99 -7.02 5.79 -9.27
N LEU A 100 -6.15 6.79 -9.20
CA LEU A 100 -5.80 7.46 -7.94
C LEU A 100 -7.04 8.04 -7.22
N ILE A 101 -7.99 8.60 -7.99
CA ILE A 101 -9.26 9.08 -7.45
C ILE A 101 -10.11 7.92 -6.94
N GLN A 102 -10.23 6.83 -7.71
CA GLN A 102 -10.98 5.62 -7.29
C GLN A 102 -10.43 5.01 -5.99
N HIS A 103 -9.12 5.09 -5.78
CA HIS A 103 -8.44 4.56 -4.59
C HIS A 103 -8.27 5.61 -3.48
N HIS A 104 -9.00 6.74 -3.55
CA HIS A 104 -9.00 7.76 -2.50
C HIS A 104 -7.60 8.31 -2.14
N CYS A 105 -6.70 8.43 -3.13
CA CYS A 105 -5.42 9.10 -2.95
C CYS A 105 -5.62 10.62 -2.93
N CYS A 106 -6.15 11.14 -1.82
CA CYS A 106 -6.61 12.52 -1.70
C CYS A 106 -5.56 13.51 -1.17
N ASN A 107 -4.46 13.03 -0.58
CA ASN A 107 -3.43 13.86 0.04
C ASN A 107 -2.17 14.00 -0.84
N ILE A 108 -2.35 13.97 -2.17
CA ILE A 108 -1.23 14.11 -3.10
C ILE A 108 -0.70 15.55 -3.04
N GLU A 109 0.57 15.68 -2.66
CA GLU A 109 1.29 16.94 -2.53
C GLU A 109 2.12 17.25 -3.78
N SER A 110 2.59 16.22 -4.48
CA SER A 110 3.34 16.40 -5.71
C SER A 110 3.01 15.32 -6.76
N ILE A 111 2.84 15.77 -7.99
CA ILE A 111 2.76 14.93 -9.18
C ILE A 111 3.89 15.37 -10.11
N SER A 112 4.83 14.49 -10.37
CA SER A 112 5.94 14.73 -11.28
C SER A 112 5.85 13.79 -12.47
N LYS A 113 6.31 14.26 -13.64
CA LYS A 113 6.44 13.44 -14.83
C LYS A 113 7.91 13.20 -15.11
N PHE A 114 8.31 11.94 -15.19
CA PHE A 114 9.68 11.61 -15.55
C PHE A 114 9.83 11.71 -17.06
N PHE A 115 10.35 12.85 -17.54
CA PHE A 115 10.76 12.98 -18.93
C PHE A 115 12.14 12.35 -19.07
N LEU A 116 12.21 11.13 -19.62
CA LEU A 116 13.47 10.65 -20.19
C LEU A 116 13.76 11.51 -21.42
N TYR A 117 14.53 12.58 -21.23
CA TYR A 117 15.24 13.22 -22.34
C TYR A 117 16.32 12.24 -22.78
N LEU A 118 16.02 11.45 -23.82
CA LEU A 118 17.05 10.77 -24.58
C LEU A 118 17.89 11.85 -25.28
N ILE A 119 19.12 12.04 -24.79
CA ILE A 119 20.23 12.63 -25.56
C ILE A 119 20.79 11.54 -26.46
#